data_AF-A0A8G0PF02-F1
#
_entry.id   AF-A0A8G0PF02-F1
#
_cell.length_a   1.000
_cell.length_b   1.000
_cell.length_c   1.000
_cell.angle_alpha   90.00
_cell.angle_beta   90.00
_cell.angle_gamma   90.00
#
_symmetry.space_group_name_H-M   'P 1'
#
loop_
_entity.id
_entity.type
_entity.pdbx_description
1 polymer ?
#
loop_
_entity_poly.entity_id
_entity_poly.type
_entity_poly.pdbx_seq_one_letter_code
_entity_poly.pdbx_strand_id
1 'polypeptide(L)'
;MALKPFNLLTSTARDIQQLFDRSELTAESLVKEVLDQVNKHNKDGLNLGALISVAPIQQLLERAQFLDQERAAGKARSPLHGIPFIVKDAIATDPQLGMGTTAGSWALVGSRPPGNAPTVQKLLDAGGILIGKASLTEFINFKGKGLIDGWSPVNGYTRSAYVRGPLKLDEGAMGHSVRLFILPWVSQFIDFFL
;
A
#
# COMPACT_ATOMS: atom_id res chain seq x y z
N MET A 1 17.13 21.37 14.95
CA MET A 1 17.56 20.24 14.09
C MET A 1 17.18 20.60 12.67
N ALA A 2 18.14 20.66 11.73
CA ALA A 2 17.83 21.00 10.34
C ALA A 2 16.94 19.91 9.73
N LEU A 3 15.89 20.31 9.01
CA LEU A 3 14.96 19.36 8.39
C LEU A 3 15.58 18.74 7.15
N LYS A 4 15.33 17.44 6.97
CA LYS A 4 15.83 16.67 5.85
C LYS A 4 14.98 16.99 4.61
N PRO A 5 15.58 17.19 3.42
CA PRO A 5 14.81 17.36 2.18
C PRO A 5 13.91 16.15 1.93
N PHE A 6 12.76 16.38 1.30
CA PHE A 6 11.82 15.31 0.94
C PHE A 6 12.54 14.21 0.16
N ASN A 7 12.42 12.98 0.66
CA ASN A 7 12.92 11.81 -0.02
C ASN A 7 11.95 10.67 0.24
N LEU A 8 11.30 10.22 -0.83
CA LEU A 8 10.26 9.21 -0.79
C LEU A 8 10.67 7.94 -0.01
N LEU A 9 11.93 7.53 -0.11
CA LEU A 9 12.44 6.29 0.49
C LEU A 9 12.90 6.44 1.94
N THR A 10 13.04 7.65 2.47
CA THR A 10 13.65 7.86 3.80
C THR A 10 12.96 8.90 4.68
N SER A 11 12.06 9.70 4.15
CA SER A 11 11.17 10.54 4.96
C SER A 11 10.30 9.64 5.85
N THR A 12 9.85 10.16 6.99
CA THR A 12 8.86 9.50 7.85
C THR A 12 7.51 10.16 7.68
N ALA A 13 6.41 9.52 8.12
CA ALA A 13 5.10 10.17 8.13
C ALA A 13 5.13 11.54 8.85
N ARG A 14 5.94 11.67 9.91
CA ARG A 14 6.14 12.94 10.62
C ARG A 14 6.82 13.99 9.75
N ASP A 15 7.87 13.62 9.02
CA ASP A 15 8.56 14.55 8.11
C ASP A 15 7.60 15.01 7.00
N ILE A 16 6.80 14.10 6.45
CA ILE A 16 5.78 14.41 5.45
C ILE A 16 4.73 15.38 6.00
N GLN A 17 4.23 15.17 7.22
CA GLN A 17 3.30 16.11 7.85
C GLN A 17 3.90 17.51 8.00
N GLN A 18 5.19 17.61 8.38
CA GLN A 18 5.87 18.91 8.49
C GLN A 18 6.01 19.62 7.14
N LEU A 19 6.21 18.87 6.06
CA LEU A 19 6.24 19.42 4.70
C LEU A 19 4.85 19.87 4.24
N PHE A 20 3.80 19.12 4.58
CA PHE A 20 2.41 19.53 4.32
C PHE A 20 2.04 20.82 5.05
N ASP A 21 2.41 20.96 6.33
CA ASP A 21 2.10 22.15 7.13
C ASP A 21 2.78 23.42 6.59
N ARG A 22 3.87 23.26 5.84
CA ARG A 22 4.62 24.34 5.18
C ARG A 22 4.20 24.58 3.75
N SER A 23 3.25 23.80 3.23
CA SER A 23 2.86 23.80 1.82
C SER A 23 4.04 23.52 0.86
N GLU A 24 5.09 22.83 1.34
CA GLU A 24 6.24 22.41 0.53
C GLU A 24 5.97 21.09 -0.22
N LEU A 25 4.96 20.34 0.22
CA LEU A 25 4.46 19.12 -0.40
C LEU A 25 2.93 19.11 -0.27
N THR A 26 2.24 18.42 -1.18
CA THR A 26 0.79 18.19 -1.11
C THR A 26 0.52 16.69 -1.09
N ALA A 27 -0.62 16.27 -0.55
CA ALA A 27 -1.03 14.87 -0.60
C ALA A 27 -1.15 14.40 -2.05
N GLU A 28 -1.65 15.25 -2.95
CA GLU A 28 -1.73 14.94 -4.38
C GLU A 28 -0.35 14.65 -5.00
N SER A 29 0.65 15.52 -4.77
CA SER A 29 1.99 15.32 -5.33
C SER A 29 2.69 14.11 -4.72
N LEU A 30 2.48 13.85 -3.43
CA LEU A 30 2.97 12.64 -2.78
C LEU A 30 2.36 11.38 -3.39
N VAL A 31 1.03 11.34 -3.58
CA VAL A 31 0.35 10.19 -4.19
C VAL A 31 0.85 9.93 -5.61
N LYS A 32 1.05 10.98 -6.41
CA LYS A 32 1.62 10.86 -7.76
C LYS A 32 3.01 10.23 -7.73
N GLU A 33 3.91 10.71 -6.89
CA GLU A 33 5.26 10.16 -6.75
C GLU A 33 5.23 8.68 -6.32
N VAL A 34 4.32 8.29 -5.42
CA VAL A 34 4.14 6.89 -5.03
C VAL A 34 3.65 6.03 -6.20
N LEU A 35 2.65 6.52 -6.95
CA LEU A 35 2.12 5.82 -8.10
C LEU A 35 3.16 5.68 -9.22
N ASP A 36 4.02 6.66 -9.41
CA ASP A 36 5.12 6.60 -10.37
C ASP A 36 6.11 5.49 -10.01
N GLN A 37 6.46 5.32 -8.73
CA GLN A 37 7.28 4.17 -8.29
C GLN A 37 6.57 2.84 -8.50
N VAL A 38 5.27 2.76 -8.18
CA VAL A 38 4.46 1.55 -8.39
C VAL A 38 4.46 1.18 -9.87
N ASN A 39 4.19 2.12 -10.77
CA ASN A 39 4.19 1.89 -12.21
C ASN A 39 5.56 1.43 -12.69
N LYS A 40 6.63 2.10 -12.26
CA LYS A 40 8.00 1.82 -12.69
C LYS A 40 8.53 0.44 -12.24
N HIS A 41 8.07 -0.06 -11.10
CA HIS A 41 8.72 -1.21 -10.44
C HIS A 41 7.81 -2.39 -10.11
N ASN A 42 6.49 -2.23 -10.08
CA ASN A 42 5.61 -3.31 -9.63
C ASN A 42 5.43 -4.40 -10.68
N LYS A 43 5.03 -4.06 -11.90
CA LYS A 43 4.87 -5.00 -13.02
C LYS A 43 5.94 -4.81 -14.08
N ASP A 44 6.38 -3.57 -14.27
CA ASP A 44 7.49 -3.22 -15.16
C ASP A 44 8.81 -3.10 -14.38
N GLY A 45 9.89 -2.82 -15.10
CA GLY A 45 11.22 -2.56 -14.52
C GLY A 45 11.74 -3.72 -13.69
N LEU A 46 11.65 -3.58 -12.35
CA LEU A 46 12.09 -4.61 -11.41
C LEU A 46 11.11 -5.81 -11.32
N ASN A 47 9.88 -5.63 -11.81
CA ASN A 47 8.81 -6.62 -11.78
C ASN A 47 8.65 -7.25 -10.38
N LEU A 48 8.48 -6.38 -9.38
CA LEU A 48 8.44 -6.80 -7.97
C LEU A 48 7.20 -7.60 -7.62
N GLY A 49 6.09 -7.48 -8.36
CA GLY A 49 4.82 -8.13 -8.04
C GLY A 49 4.34 -7.82 -6.62
N ALA A 50 4.64 -6.63 -6.12
CA ALA A 50 4.46 -6.22 -4.74
C ALA A 50 2.99 -5.85 -4.43
N LEU A 51 2.33 -5.15 -5.35
CA LEU A 51 0.89 -4.85 -5.27
C LEU A 51 0.12 -5.75 -6.24
N ILE A 52 -0.91 -6.40 -5.72
CA ILE A 52 -1.84 -7.26 -6.48
C ILE A 52 -2.99 -6.46 -7.08
N SER A 53 -3.37 -5.36 -6.44
CA SER A 53 -4.39 -4.43 -6.92
C SER A 53 -4.01 -3.01 -6.49
N VAL A 54 -4.31 -2.04 -7.34
CA VAL A 54 -4.13 -0.61 -7.07
C VAL A 54 -5.49 0.04 -7.26
N ALA A 55 -5.88 0.95 -6.38
CA ALA A 55 -7.13 1.67 -6.52
C ALA A 55 -7.14 2.52 -7.80
N PRO A 56 -8.32 2.85 -8.36
CA PRO A 56 -8.39 3.71 -9.55
C PRO A 56 -7.66 5.04 -9.31
N ILE A 57 -6.70 5.36 -10.18
CA ILE A 57 -5.82 6.54 -10.03
C ILE A 57 -6.64 7.82 -9.83
N GLN A 58 -7.72 7.98 -10.60
CA GLN A 58 -8.59 9.14 -10.49
C GLN A 58 -9.18 9.29 -9.08
N GLN A 59 -9.67 8.20 -8.47
CA GLN A 59 -10.20 8.23 -7.10
C GLN A 59 -9.12 8.59 -6.07
N LEU A 60 -7.89 8.11 -6.27
CA LEU A 60 -6.76 8.43 -5.39
C LEU A 60 -6.41 9.92 -5.45
N LEU A 61 -6.36 10.50 -6.64
CA LEU A 61 -6.06 11.91 -6.84
C LEU A 61 -7.17 12.81 -6.29
N GLU A 62 -8.45 12.47 -6.54
CA GLU A 62 -9.60 13.18 -5.99
C GLU A 62 -9.59 13.17 -4.46
N ARG A 63 -9.31 12.00 -3.85
CA ARG A 63 -9.20 11.87 -2.39
C ARG A 63 -8.05 12.71 -1.85
N ALA A 64 -6.90 12.72 -2.52
CA ALA A 64 -5.74 13.50 -2.11
C ALA A 64 -6.01 15.00 -2.17
N GLN A 65 -6.58 15.48 -3.28
CA GLN A 65 -6.98 16.88 -3.45
C GLN A 65 -8.00 17.33 -2.40
N PHE A 66 -8.99 16.48 -2.11
CA PHE A 66 -9.96 16.76 -1.06
C PHE A 66 -9.29 16.89 0.32
N LEU A 67 -8.33 16.02 0.65
CA LEU A 67 -7.58 16.09 1.90
C LEU A 67 -6.67 17.32 1.98
N ASP A 68 -6.07 17.74 0.86
CA ASP A 68 -5.31 18.99 0.77
C ASP A 68 -6.21 20.21 1.04
N GLN A 69 -7.43 20.23 0.48
CA GLN A 69 -8.43 21.29 0.75
C GLN A 69 -8.87 21.29 2.22
N GLU A 70 -9.14 20.13 2.81
CA GLU A 70 -9.47 20.03 4.24
C GLU A 70 -8.33 20.57 5.11
N ARG A 71 -7.07 20.28 4.77
CA ARG A 71 -5.91 20.81 5.49
C ARG A 71 -5.82 22.32 5.36
N ALA A 72 -5.96 22.87 4.15
CA ALA A 72 -5.94 24.31 3.92
C ALA A 72 -7.05 25.05 4.69
N ALA A 73 -8.19 24.39 4.92
CA ALA A 73 -9.27 24.90 5.76
C ALA A 73 -9.04 24.72 7.28
N GLY A 74 -7.87 24.26 7.71
CA GLY A 74 -7.54 24.01 9.12
C GLY A 74 -8.20 22.77 9.72
N LYS A 75 -8.68 21.84 8.88
CA LYS A 75 -9.43 20.63 9.29
C LYS A 75 -8.64 19.34 9.08
N ALA A 76 -7.32 19.37 9.29
CA ALA A 76 -6.51 18.17 9.28
C ALA A 76 -7.00 17.21 10.38
N ARG A 77 -7.26 15.95 10.01
CA ARG A 77 -7.99 14.99 10.88
C ARG A 77 -7.09 14.29 11.89
N SER A 78 -5.84 14.03 11.52
CA SER A 78 -4.88 13.29 12.34
C SER A 78 -3.45 13.43 11.79
N PRO A 79 -2.43 12.90 12.48
CA PRO A 79 -1.08 12.76 11.93
C PRO A 79 -0.96 11.91 10.65
N LEU A 80 -2.02 11.18 10.26
CA LEU A 80 -2.10 10.40 9.02
C LEU A 80 -2.83 11.14 7.90
N HIS A 81 -3.29 12.37 8.13
CA HIS A 81 -4.06 13.13 7.14
C HIS A 81 -3.25 13.39 5.86
N GLY A 82 -3.69 12.84 4.74
CA GLY A 82 -3.00 12.89 3.45
C GLY A 82 -1.88 11.84 3.27
N ILE A 83 -1.66 10.95 4.25
CA ILE A 83 -0.59 9.94 4.16
C ILE A 83 -1.10 8.71 3.39
N PRO A 84 -0.40 8.28 2.32
CA PRO A 84 -0.73 7.07 1.60
C PRO A 84 -0.38 5.82 2.43
N PHE A 85 -1.21 4.79 2.33
CA PHE A 85 -0.99 3.47 2.92
C PHE A 85 -1.48 2.36 1.98
N ILE A 86 -1.10 1.12 2.27
CA ILE A 86 -1.57 -0.09 1.57
C ILE A 86 -2.12 -1.07 2.60
N VAL A 87 -2.90 -2.05 2.17
CA VAL A 87 -3.31 -3.18 3.04
C VAL A 87 -3.11 -4.51 2.34
N LYS A 88 -2.97 -5.60 3.10
CA LYS A 88 -2.85 -6.95 2.51
C LYS A 88 -4.15 -7.32 1.79
N ASP A 89 -4.08 -8.05 0.67
CA ASP A 89 -5.26 -8.50 -0.11
C ASP A 89 -6.19 -9.49 0.63
N ALA A 90 -5.81 -9.90 1.85
CA ALA A 90 -6.70 -10.62 2.76
C ALA A 90 -7.58 -9.69 3.63
N ILE A 91 -7.31 -8.39 3.67
CA ILE A 91 -8.07 -7.42 4.47
C ILE A 91 -9.22 -6.88 3.64
N ALA A 92 -10.45 -7.00 4.13
CA ALA A 92 -11.64 -6.52 3.42
C ALA A 92 -11.62 -5.00 3.16
N THR A 93 -11.94 -4.63 1.92
CA THR A 93 -12.26 -3.25 1.52
C THR A 93 -13.60 -3.20 0.82
N ASP A 94 -14.26 -2.06 0.92
CA ASP A 94 -15.46 -1.77 0.15
C ASP A 94 -15.20 -1.90 -1.37
N PRO A 95 -16.05 -2.63 -2.12
CA PRO A 95 -15.91 -2.74 -3.58
C PRO A 95 -15.89 -1.41 -4.33
N GLN A 96 -16.46 -0.34 -3.78
CA GLN A 96 -16.45 1.00 -4.39
C GLN A 96 -15.04 1.59 -4.51
N LEU A 97 -14.08 1.12 -3.69
CA LEU A 97 -12.67 1.50 -3.80
C LEU A 97 -11.98 0.88 -5.03
N GLY A 98 -12.70 0.10 -5.84
CA GLY A 98 -12.21 -0.44 -7.11
C GLY A 98 -11.11 -1.50 -6.98
N MET A 99 -10.93 -2.09 -5.80
CA MET A 99 -9.94 -3.12 -5.51
C MET A 99 -10.61 -4.40 -5.00
N GLY A 100 -10.20 -5.55 -5.54
CA GLY A 100 -10.62 -6.85 -5.04
C GLY A 100 -10.07 -7.15 -3.64
N THR A 101 -10.73 -8.07 -2.93
CA THR A 101 -10.16 -8.74 -1.75
C THR A 101 -10.18 -10.24 -2.05
N THR A 102 -9.06 -10.76 -2.54
CA THR A 102 -9.02 -12.13 -3.11
C THR A 102 -8.27 -13.14 -2.24
N ALA A 103 -7.56 -12.68 -1.21
CA ALA A 103 -6.55 -13.47 -0.51
C ALA A 103 -5.60 -14.22 -1.48
N GLY A 104 -5.30 -13.60 -2.63
CA GLY A 104 -4.53 -14.17 -3.73
C GLY A 104 -5.21 -15.31 -4.50
N SER A 105 -6.45 -15.70 -4.20
CA SER A 105 -7.11 -16.86 -4.80
C SER A 105 -8.13 -16.48 -5.87
N TRP A 106 -8.14 -17.23 -6.98
CA TRP A 106 -9.13 -17.07 -8.05
C TRP A 106 -10.56 -17.32 -7.57
N ALA A 107 -10.74 -18.15 -6.54
CA ALA A 107 -12.06 -18.43 -5.96
C ALA A 107 -12.74 -17.19 -5.37
N LEU A 108 -11.97 -16.15 -5.02
CA LEU A 108 -12.46 -14.91 -4.43
C LEU A 108 -12.39 -13.73 -5.40
N VAL A 109 -12.03 -13.95 -6.66
CA VAL A 109 -12.13 -12.90 -7.69
C VAL A 109 -13.61 -12.56 -7.90
N GLY A 110 -13.93 -11.27 -7.82
CA GLY A 110 -15.31 -10.80 -7.86
C GLY A 110 -16.06 -10.87 -6.52
N SER A 111 -15.38 -11.27 -5.43
CA SER A 111 -15.96 -11.18 -4.09
C SER A 111 -16.39 -9.74 -3.78
N ARG A 112 -17.48 -9.60 -3.02
CA ARG A 112 -18.03 -8.31 -2.59
C ARG A 112 -18.15 -8.30 -1.07
N PRO A 113 -17.08 -7.94 -0.34
CA PRO A 113 -17.18 -7.71 1.09
C PRO A 113 -18.28 -6.67 1.39
N PRO A 114 -18.98 -6.77 2.53
CA PRO A 114 -20.05 -5.84 2.88
C PRO A 114 -19.55 -4.42 3.17
N GLY A 115 -18.24 -4.23 3.33
CA GLY A 115 -17.61 -2.93 3.56
C GLY A 115 -16.13 -3.07 3.92
N ASN A 116 -15.54 -1.95 4.36
CA ASN A 116 -14.17 -1.92 4.87
C ASN A 116 -14.05 -2.70 6.18
N ALA A 117 -12.92 -3.39 6.36
CA ALA A 117 -12.55 -3.88 7.69
C ALA A 117 -12.46 -2.69 8.69
N PRO A 118 -12.80 -2.87 9.98
CA PRO A 118 -12.85 -1.76 10.94
C PRO A 118 -11.54 -0.97 11.03
N THR A 119 -10.39 -1.64 10.95
CA THR A 119 -9.08 -0.99 10.95
C THR A 119 -8.86 -0.13 9.72
N VAL A 120 -9.28 -0.59 8.53
CA VAL A 120 -9.20 0.20 7.30
C VAL A 120 -10.09 1.43 7.39
N GLN A 121 -11.31 1.28 7.89
CA GLN A 121 -12.22 2.41 8.06
C GLN A 121 -11.61 3.47 9.00
N LYS A 122 -11.05 3.06 10.14
CA LYS A 122 -10.36 3.98 11.06
C LYS A 122 -9.21 4.75 10.39
N LEU A 123 -8.43 4.10 9.52
CA LEU A 123 -7.33 4.75 8.79
C LEU A 123 -7.87 5.76 7.75
N LEU A 124 -8.95 5.42 7.05
CA LEU A 124 -9.61 6.32 6.10
C LEU A 124 -10.24 7.53 6.81
N ASP A 125 -10.90 7.30 7.94
CA ASP A 125 -11.51 8.33 8.79
C ASP A 125 -10.44 9.29 9.34
N ALA A 126 -9.28 8.75 9.72
CA ALA A 126 -8.10 9.52 10.13
C ALA A 126 -7.46 10.35 9.00
N GLY A 127 -7.96 10.23 7.76
CA GLY A 127 -7.48 10.97 6.60
C GLY A 127 -6.38 10.26 5.82
N GLY A 128 -6.17 8.96 6.03
CA GLY A 128 -5.26 8.17 5.21
C GLY A 128 -5.79 7.94 3.79
N ILE A 129 -4.88 7.67 2.86
CA ILE A 129 -5.20 7.37 1.45
C ILE A 129 -4.81 5.93 1.14
N LEU A 130 -5.79 5.05 0.94
CA LEU A 130 -5.51 3.65 0.60
C LEU A 130 -5.13 3.51 -0.88
N ILE A 131 -3.84 3.35 -1.17
CA ILE A 131 -3.31 3.25 -2.53
C ILE A 131 -3.64 1.92 -3.19
N GLY A 132 -3.57 0.82 -2.43
CA GLY A 132 -3.59 -0.49 -3.04
C GLY A 132 -3.60 -1.65 -2.06
N LYS A 133 -3.66 -2.83 -2.64
CA LYS A 133 -3.57 -4.12 -1.97
C LYS A 133 -2.18 -4.73 -2.19
N ALA A 134 -1.50 -5.07 -1.10
CA ALA A 134 -0.27 -5.83 -1.13
C ALA A 134 -0.54 -7.30 -1.50
N SER A 135 0.34 -7.84 -2.34
CA SER A 135 0.39 -9.25 -2.68
C SER A 135 0.71 -10.12 -1.45
N LEU A 136 0.39 -11.41 -1.54
CA LEU A 136 0.55 -12.39 -0.48
C LEU A 136 0.65 -13.80 -1.04
N THR A 137 1.20 -14.72 -0.25
CA THR A 137 1.07 -16.17 -0.52
C THR A 137 -0.39 -16.56 -0.41
N GLU A 138 -0.96 -17.24 -1.41
CA GLU A 138 -2.39 -17.61 -1.46
C GLU A 138 -2.92 -18.13 -0.11
N PHE A 139 -4.06 -17.58 0.34
CA PHE A 139 -4.66 -17.83 1.66
C PHE A 139 -3.69 -17.65 2.83
N ILE A 140 -2.81 -16.65 2.74
CA ILE A 140 -1.84 -16.31 3.80
C ILE A 140 -0.97 -17.52 4.17
N ASN A 141 -0.62 -18.35 3.18
CA ASN A 141 0.16 -19.58 3.36
C ASN A 141 -0.58 -20.72 4.12
N PHE A 142 -1.91 -20.67 4.24
CA PHE A 142 -2.72 -21.72 4.89
C PHE A 142 -3.46 -22.64 3.92
N LYS A 143 -3.13 -22.62 2.62
CA LYS A 143 -3.73 -23.53 1.63
C LYS A 143 -3.24 -24.98 1.74
N GLY A 144 -1.99 -25.19 2.15
CA GLY A 144 -1.34 -26.50 2.17
C GLY A 144 0.16 -26.43 2.45
N LYS A 145 0.83 -27.60 2.43
CA LYS A 145 2.30 -27.68 2.60
C LYS A 145 3.01 -27.47 1.26
N GLY A 146 4.22 -26.90 1.32
CA GLY A 146 5.07 -26.71 0.13
C GLY A 146 4.64 -25.58 -0.80
N LEU A 147 3.82 -24.63 -0.31
CA LEU A 147 3.51 -23.42 -1.05
C LEU A 147 4.77 -22.56 -1.20
N ILE A 148 4.85 -21.86 -2.33
CA ILE A 148 5.95 -20.94 -2.58
C ILE A 148 5.61 -19.58 -1.97
N ASP A 149 6.50 -19.10 -1.12
CA ASP A 149 6.36 -17.83 -0.43
C ASP A 149 6.25 -16.65 -1.40
N GLY A 150 5.27 -15.78 -1.18
CA GLY A 150 4.98 -14.63 -2.05
C GLY A 150 4.26 -14.98 -3.35
N TRP A 151 3.90 -16.25 -3.59
CA TRP A 151 3.14 -16.65 -4.78
C TRP A 151 1.64 -16.72 -4.55
N SER A 152 0.87 -16.20 -5.50
CA SER A 152 -0.56 -16.47 -5.59
C SER A 152 -1.01 -16.60 -7.05
N PRO A 153 -2.06 -17.38 -7.35
CA PRO A 153 -2.53 -17.55 -8.71
C PRO A 153 -3.10 -16.26 -9.31
N VAL A 154 -3.57 -15.30 -8.50
CA VAL A 154 -4.06 -14.00 -9.00
C VAL A 154 -2.92 -13.06 -9.40
N ASN A 155 -1.81 -13.02 -8.64
CA ASN A 155 -0.75 -12.02 -8.85
C ASN A 155 0.52 -12.57 -9.50
N GLY A 156 0.76 -13.88 -9.43
CA GLY A 156 2.07 -14.48 -9.64
C GLY A 156 2.96 -14.36 -8.41
N TYR A 157 4.26 -14.16 -8.63
CA TYR A 157 5.27 -14.06 -7.57
C TYR A 157 5.53 -12.60 -7.15
N THR A 158 5.66 -12.39 -5.85
CA THR A 158 6.30 -11.19 -5.29
C THR A 158 7.79 -11.42 -5.11
N ARG A 159 8.62 -10.45 -5.51
CA ARG A 159 10.09 -10.49 -5.45
C ARG A 159 10.61 -9.52 -4.42
N SER A 160 11.71 -9.91 -3.76
CA SER A 160 12.44 -9.03 -2.84
C SER A 160 13.12 -7.88 -3.59
N ALA A 161 12.89 -6.63 -3.16
CA ALA A 161 13.56 -5.46 -3.73
C ALA A 161 15.09 -5.45 -3.51
N TYR A 162 15.60 -6.28 -2.61
CA TYR A 162 17.02 -6.37 -2.26
C TYR A 162 17.77 -7.46 -3.03
N VAL A 163 17.06 -8.39 -3.67
CA VAL A 163 17.70 -9.51 -4.37
C VAL A 163 17.76 -9.19 -5.86
N ARG A 164 18.99 -9.02 -6.36
CA ARG A 164 19.26 -8.84 -7.79
C ARG A 164 19.44 -10.20 -8.46
N GLY A 165 18.99 -10.31 -9.71
CA GLY A 165 19.16 -11.52 -10.53
C GLY A 165 17.85 -12.26 -10.79
N PRO A 166 17.89 -13.57 -11.12
CA PRO A 166 16.70 -14.36 -11.42
C PRO A 166 15.82 -14.59 -10.18
N LEU A 167 14.59 -15.07 -10.39
CA LEU A 167 13.67 -15.43 -9.30
C LEU A 167 14.28 -16.56 -8.46
N LYS A 168 14.34 -16.37 -7.14
CA LYS A 168 14.71 -17.41 -6.18
C LYS A 168 13.46 -17.86 -5.44
N LEU A 169 13.26 -19.17 -5.35
CA LEU A 169 12.04 -19.79 -4.82
C LEU A 169 12.18 -20.25 -3.37
N ASP A 170 13.37 -20.15 -2.79
CA ASP A 170 13.76 -20.65 -1.47
C ASP A 170 13.95 -19.54 -0.43
N GLU A 171 13.39 -18.35 -0.65
CA GLU A 171 13.53 -17.19 0.23
C GLU A 171 12.65 -17.24 1.51
N GLY A 172 12.63 -18.38 2.23
CA GLY A 172 12.17 -18.52 3.62
C GLY A 172 10.67 -18.28 3.95
N ALA A 173 10.19 -18.98 4.98
CA ALA A 173 8.79 -18.91 5.44
C ALA A 173 8.39 -17.52 5.98
N MET A 174 7.18 -17.07 5.63
CA MET A 174 6.61 -15.71 5.80
C MET A 174 6.87 -14.76 4.63
N GLY A 175 6.72 -15.29 3.41
CA GLY A 175 6.90 -14.59 2.14
C GLY A 175 6.56 -13.10 2.13
N HIS A 176 7.53 -12.36 1.60
CA HIS A 176 7.65 -11.03 0.97
C HIS A 176 6.49 -10.01 0.96
N SER A 177 5.27 -10.36 1.34
CA SER A 177 4.16 -9.44 1.62
C SER A 177 4.53 -8.32 2.60
N VAL A 178 5.57 -8.52 3.43
CA VAL A 178 6.05 -7.56 4.44
C VAL A 178 7.28 -6.75 3.99
N ARG A 179 7.96 -7.09 2.88
CA ARG A 179 9.16 -6.36 2.42
C ARG A 179 8.88 -5.33 1.31
N LEU A 180 7.67 -4.76 1.30
CA LEU A 180 7.39 -3.51 0.59
C LEU A 180 7.99 -2.32 1.35
N PHE A 181 9.31 -2.13 1.24
CA PHE A 181 9.88 -0.78 1.41
C PHE A 181 9.70 -0.01 0.11
N ILE A 182 8.45 0.21 -0.33
CA ILE A 182 8.22 1.30 -1.27
C ILE A 182 8.22 2.62 -0.50
N LEU A 183 7.79 2.64 0.78
CA LEU A 183 7.82 3.81 1.66
C LEU A 183 8.00 3.38 3.13
N PRO A 184 8.95 3.96 3.90
CA PRO A 184 9.20 3.61 5.30
C PRO A 184 7.98 3.69 6.23
N TRP A 185 6.98 4.51 5.87
CA TRP A 185 5.76 4.70 6.65
C TRP A 185 4.58 3.84 6.19
N VAL A 186 4.68 3.18 5.03
CA VAL A 186 3.64 2.28 4.51
C VAL A 186 3.75 0.88 5.09
N SER A 187 4.96 0.45 5.50
CA SER A 187 5.17 -0.86 6.12
C SER A 187 4.87 -0.90 7.62
N GLN A 188 4.93 0.24 8.33
CA GLN A 188 4.84 0.27 9.80
C GLN A 188 3.45 -0.05 10.38
N PHE A 189 2.41 -0.20 9.57
CA PHE A 189 1.03 -0.28 10.06
C PHE A 189 0.37 -1.67 10.02
N ILE A 190 1.04 -2.72 9.52
CA ILE A 190 0.40 -4.04 9.32
C ILE A 190 1.00 -5.16 10.17
N ASP A 191 2.21 -5.01 10.70
CA ASP A 191 2.84 -6.05 11.53
C ASP A 191 2.34 -6.07 13.00
N PHE A 192 1.35 -5.24 13.36
CA PHE A 192 0.90 -5.06 14.75
C PHE A 192 -0.48 -5.64 15.09
N PHE A 193 -1.18 -6.30 14.14
CA PHE A 193 -2.56 -6.78 14.37
C PHE A 193 -2.85 -8.22 13.92
N LEU A 194 -1.82 -9.07 13.80
CA LEU A 194 -1.98 -10.52 13.74
C LEU A 194 -1.05 -11.20 14.74
#